data_AF-A0A972LUU6-F1
#
_entry.id   AF-A0A972LUU6-F1
#
_cell.length_a   1.000
_cell.length_b   1.000
_cell.length_c   1.000
_cell.angle_alpha   90.00
_cell.angle_beta   90.00
_cell.angle_gamma   90.00
#
_symmetry.space_group_name_H-M   'P 1'
#
loop_
_entity.id
_entity.type
_entity.pdbx_description
1 polymer ?
#
loop_
_entity_poly.entity_id
_entity_poly.type
_entity_poly.pdbx_seq_one_letter_code
_entity_poly.pdbx_strand_id
1 'polypeptide(L)'
;MSCRLTLCIAFICCLMGTSSRAELTVIEDAEGQQGLTVFRMTVTPAAEPVPALKHRLTLRPHELKPGNAATYYLRAYAENGLGGTWKSVREEFGEVVDEGWYSNKIPLSELPLDQVRKASSQFDDLVSMFIAPASSRRGCDWGYNLTELRGTEVFALMLPGVQQSRSISRMLALRTRLAIAESRYADAIDHMRMNYRLARNVGQEPILVCGLVGLAEARVTGETVLDLITAPDSPNLYWALSELPRPLVDMRAAIRMEMSNATRIFPAL
;
A
#
# COMPACT_ATOMS: atom_id res chain seq x y z
N MET A 1 44.29 62.90 8.66
CA MET A 1 45.20 61.74 8.62
C MET A 1 44.71 60.76 9.68
N SER A 2 43.69 59.95 9.39
CA SER A 2 43.71 58.68 8.64
C SER A 2 44.20 57.49 9.48
N CYS A 3 43.47 56.36 9.34
CA CYS A 3 43.78 54.97 9.74
C CYS A 3 43.49 54.59 11.22
N ARG A 4 42.72 53.55 11.61
CA ARG A 4 42.01 52.39 10.98
C ARG A 4 40.86 51.98 11.93
N LEU A 5 39.63 51.67 11.46
CA LEU A 5 39.10 50.31 11.17
C LEU A 5 39.43 49.31 12.31
N THR A 6 38.47 48.69 13.03
CA THR A 6 37.73 47.46 12.64
C THR A 6 36.82 47.01 13.83
N LEU A 7 35.83 46.12 13.59
CA LEU A 7 34.89 45.41 14.51
C LEU A 7 33.63 46.22 14.90
N CYS A 8 32.38 45.75 14.80
CA CYS A 8 31.78 44.46 14.51
C CYS A 8 30.37 44.70 13.93
N ILE A 9 30.11 44.30 12.69
CA ILE A 9 28.73 44.16 12.19
C ILE A 9 28.33 42.72 12.48
N ALA A 10 27.55 42.54 13.55
CA ALA A 10 26.96 41.25 13.89
C ALA A 10 25.89 40.91 12.85
N PHE A 11 26.19 39.87 12.08
CA PHE A 11 25.31 39.18 11.15
C PHE A 11 24.03 38.73 11.88
N ILE A 12 22.90 39.42 11.65
CA ILE A 12 21.56 38.84 11.85
C ILE A 12 21.12 38.34 10.48
N CYS A 13 21.63 37.17 10.09
CA CYS A 13 20.92 36.36 9.10
C CYS A 13 19.76 35.70 9.84
N CYS A 14 18.63 36.39 9.88
CA CYS A 14 17.36 35.75 10.16
C CYS A 14 17.23 34.56 9.21
N LEU A 15 17.16 33.37 9.82
CA LEU A 15 16.71 32.12 9.24
C LEU A 15 15.32 32.33 8.65
N MET A 16 15.24 32.89 7.45
CA MET A 16 14.21 32.48 6.50
C MET A 16 14.72 31.21 5.84
N GLY A 17 14.84 30.15 6.65
CA GLY A 17 14.76 28.82 6.12
C GLY A 17 13.38 28.75 5.49
N THR A 18 13.32 28.84 4.17
CA THR A 18 12.24 28.20 3.44
C THR A 18 12.18 26.81 4.02
N SER A 19 11.08 26.48 4.71
CA SER A 19 10.82 25.12 5.10
C SER A 19 10.78 24.32 3.81
N SER A 20 11.93 23.78 3.37
CA SER A 20 11.95 22.73 2.38
C SER A 20 11.21 21.62 3.10
N ARG A 21 9.90 21.50 2.84
CA ARG A 21 9.11 20.42 3.39
C ARG A 21 9.85 19.16 2.99
N ALA A 22 10.29 18.41 3.99
CA ALA A 22 10.88 17.09 3.76
C ALA A 22 9.76 16.28 3.12
N GLU A 23 9.85 16.07 1.82
CA GLU A 23 8.78 15.50 1.01
C GLU A 23 9.39 14.65 -0.10
N LEU A 24 8.69 13.58 -0.46
CA LEU A 24 9.05 12.70 -1.56
C LEU A 24 8.67 13.34 -2.90
N THR A 25 9.63 13.39 -3.83
CA THR A 25 9.37 13.72 -5.23
C THR A 25 9.81 12.57 -6.12
N VAL A 26 8.90 12.11 -6.98
CA VAL A 26 9.17 11.05 -7.97
C VAL A 26 9.41 11.70 -9.32
N ILE A 27 10.59 11.46 -9.90
CA ILE A 27 10.99 11.96 -11.21
C ILE A 27 11.06 10.76 -12.15
N GLU A 28 10.07 10.64 -13.04
CA GLU A 28 10.08 9.65 -14.12
C GLU A 28 10.96 10.13 -15.28
N ASP A 29 11.52 9.18 -16.05
CA ASP A 29 12.44 9.43 -17.17
C ASP A 29 13.57 10.43 -16.84
N ALA A 30 14.13 10.28 -15.63
CA ALA A 30 15.14 11.18 -15.11
C ALA A 30 16.37 11.21 -16.02
N GLU A 31 17.03 12.36 -16.08
CA GLU A 31 18.22 12.57 -16.92
C GLU A 31 17.98 12.30 -18.42
N GLY A 32 16.72 12.34 -18.87
CA GLY A 32 16.33 12.05 -20.24
C GLY A 32 16.43 10.57 -20.62
N GLN A 33 16.61 9.69 -19.63
CA GLN A 33 16.69 8.24 -19.84
C GLN A 33 15.33 7.60 -19.62
N GLN A 34 14.76 7.06 -20.70
CA GLN A 34 13.47 6.37 -20.63
C GLN A 34 13.54 5.17 -19.67
N GLY A 35 12.63 5.13 -18.70
CA GLY A 35 12.52 4.08 -17.69
C GLY A 35 13.37 4.29 -16.43
N LEU A 36 14.16 5.37 -16.33
CA LEU A 36 14.87 5.70 -15.10
C LEU A 36 13.97 6.51 -14.16
N THR A 37 13.49 5.89 -13.08
CA THR A 37 12.73 6.58 -12.02
C THR A 37 13.65 6.96 -10.86
N VAL A 38 13.73 8.26 -10.54
CA VAL A 38 14.48 8.78 -9.39
C VAL A 38 13.52 9.19 -8.28
N PHE A 39 13.71 8.59 -7.10
CA PHE A 39 13.01 8.97 -5.87
C PHE A 39 13.89 9.96 -5.09
N ARG A 40 13.56 11.24 -5.12
CA ARG A 40 14.23 12.26 -4.32
C ARG A 40 13.48 12.42 -3.01
N MET A 41 14.19 12.27 -1.89
CA MET A 41 13.59 12.36 -0.57
C MET A 41 14.54 13.02 0.43
N THR A 42 13.96 13.74 1.38
CA THR A 42 14.65 14.19 2.59
C THR A 42 14.17 13.32 3.75
N VAL A 43 15.11 12.74 4.48
CA VAL A 43 14.82 11.90 5.65
C VAL A 43 15.46 12.51 6.89
N THR A 44 14.77 12.46 8.01
CA THR A 44 15.30 12.88 9.31
C THR A 44 15.69 11.67 10.15
N PRO A 45 16.81 11.71 10.88
CA PRO A 45 17.15 10.63 11.80
C PRO A 45 16.07 10.44 12.87
N ALA A 46 15.57 9.21 13.00
CA ALA A 46 14.63 8.82 14.05
C ALA A 46 15.26 7.76 14.94
N ALA A 47 15.15 7.94 16.26
CA ALA A 47 15.64 6.96 17.24
C ALA A 47 14.98 5.60 17.04
N GLU A 48 15.70 4.54 17.41
CA GLU A 48 15.13 3.18 17.42
C GLU A 48 13.86 3.15 18.30
N PRO A 49 12.75 2.54 17.83
CA PRO A 49 11.56 2.44 18.65
C PRO A 49 11.86 1.61 19.90
N VAL A 50 11.35 2.04 21.05
CA VAL A 50 11.42 1.28 22.29
C VAL A 50 10.01 0.81 22.67
N PRO A 51 9.73 -0.50 22.69
CA PRO A 51 10.62 -1.62 22.31
C PRO A 51 10.85 -1.73 20.78
N ALA A 52 11.94 -2.39 20.37
CA ALA A 52 12.42 -2.49 18.97
C ALA A 52 11.35 -2.92 17.95
N LEU A 53 10.40 -3.78 18.37
CA LEU A 53 9.33 -4.31 17.51
C LEU A 53 7.96 -3.68 17.81
N LYS A 54 7.94 -2.43 18.29
CA LYS A 54 6.71 -1.65 18.53
C LYS A 54 5.91 -1.45 17.25
N HIS A 55 6.57 -1.07 16.16
CA HIS A 55 5.95 -0.90 14.85
C HIS A 55 6.12 -2.18 14.04
N ARG A 56 5.04 -2.65 13.41
CA ARG A 56 5.03 -3.88 12.60
C ARG A 56 4.11 -3.74 11.42
N LEU A 57 4.58 -4.20 10.26
CA LEU A 57 3.81 -4.26 9.01
C LEU A 57 3.16 -5.63 8.78
N THR A 58 3.31 -6.55 9.74
CA THR A 58 2.61 -7.84 9.79
C THR A 58 2.16 -8.15 11.21
N LEU A 59 1.10 -8.94 11.35
CA LEU A 59 0.69 -9.48 12.65
C LEU A 59 1.51 -10.71 13.02
N ARG A 60 1.77 -10.90 14.31
CA ARG A 60 2.43 -12.09 14.85
C ARG A 60 1.52 -13.32 14.74
N PRO A 61 2.09 -14.53 14.64
CA PRO A 61 1.29 -15.75 14.56
C PRO A 61 0.24 -15.93 15.67
N HIS A 62 0.53 -15.48 16.90
CA HIS A 62 -0.40 -15.58 18.03
C HIS A 62 -1.45 -14.45 18.06
N GLU A 63 -1.26 -13.36 17.31
CA GLU A 63 -2.24 -12.28 17.14
C GLU A 63 -3.27 -12.62 16.06
N LEU A 64 -2.91 -13.54 15.15
CA LEU A 64 -3.81 -14.02 14.10
C LEU A 64 -4.94 -14.89 14.69
N LYS A 65 -6.17 -14.49 14.37
CA LYS A 65 -7.39 -15.17 14.75
C LYS A 65 -7.68 -16.34 13.80
N PRO A 66 -8.30 -17.44 14.27
CA PRO A 66 -8.83 -18.48 13.40
C PRO A 66 -9.82 -17.92 12.38
N GLY A 67 -9.93 -18.59 11.23
CA GLY A 67 -10.88 -18.26 10.15
C GLY A 67 -10.23 -17.99 8.81
N ASN A 68 -11.08 -17.76 7.81
CA ASN A 68 -10.74 -17.51 6.41
C ASN A 68 -10.88 -16.01 6.09
N ALA A 69 -9.83 -15.36 5.60
CA ALA A 69 -9.87 -13.95 5.20
C ALA A 69 -10.72 -13.71 3.95
N ALA A 70 -10.75 -14.66 3.01
CA ALA A 70 -11.43 -14.51 1.73
C ALA A 70 -12.92 -14.21 1.92
N THR A 71 -13.57 -14.81 2.91
CA THR A 71 -14.99 -14.56 3.20
C THR A 71 -15.28 -13.10 3.52
N TYR A 72 -14.37 -12.42 4.22
CA TYR A 72 -14.52 -11.00 4.53
C TYR A 72 -14.29 -10.13 3.29
N TYR A 73 -13.26 -10.42 2.49
CA TYR A 73 -13.01 -9.69 1.24
C TYR A 73 -14.18 -9.83 0.25
N LEU A 74 -14.72 -11.04 0.10
CA LEU A 74 -15.87 -11.30 -0.76
C LEU A 74 -17.12 -10.58 -0.27
N ARG A 75 -17.35 -10.52 1.05
CA ARG A 75 -18.47 -9.75 1.62
C ARG A 75 -18.32 -8.24 1.41
N ALA A 76 -17.10 -7.69 1.54
CA ALA A 76 -16.83 -6.29 1.25
C ALA A 76 -17.24 -5.89 -0.17
N TYR A 77 -17.14 -6.85 -1.11
CA TYR A 77 -17.61 -6.67 -2.48
C TYR A 77 -19.12 -6.90 -2.64
N ALA A 78 -19.62 -8.04 -2.16
CA ALA A 78 -20.98 -8.52 -2.42
C ALA A 78 -22.06 -7.63 -1.77
N GLU A 79 -21.77 -7.02 -0.62
CA GLU A 79 -22.73 -6.16 0.09
C GLU A 79 -22.80 -4.74 -0.54
N ASN A 80 -22.54 -4.63 -1.87
CA ASN A 80 -22.39 -3.40 -2.67
C ASN A 80 -21.39 -2.36 -2.12
N GLY A 81 -20.76 -2.64 -0.98
CA GLY A 81 -19.96 -1.68 -0.23
C GLY A 81 -18.80 -1.15 -1.06
N LEU A 82 -17.89 -2.00 -1.54
CA LEU A 82 -16.66 -1.47 -2.14
C LEU A 82 -16.89 -0.78 -3.50
N GLY A 83 -17.61 -1.42 -4.42
CA GLY A 83 -17.85 -0.88 -5.76
C GLY A 83 -18.76 0.34 -5.74
N GLY A 84 -19.83 0.29 -4.93
CA GLY A 84 -20.74 1.41 -4.73
C GLY A 84 -20.06 2.61 -4.07
N THR A 85 -19.25 2.39 -3.03
CA THR A 85 -18.51 3.47 -2.38
C THR A 85 -17.51 4.12 -3.33
N TRP A 86 -16.74 3.35 -4.11
CA TRP A 86 -15.84 3.94 -5.10
C TRP A 86 -16.57 4.74 -6.17
N LYS A 87 -17.75 4.29 -6.60
CA LYS A 87 -18.59 5.03 -7.53
C LYS A 87 -19.05 6.37 -6.91
N SER A 88 -19.55 6.34 -5.67
CA SER A 88 -19.95 7.53 -4.91
C SER A 88 -18.81 8.54 -4.78
N VAL A 89 -17.60 8.07 -4.43
CA VAL A 89 -16.40 8.90 -4.33
C VAL A 89 -16.06 9.57 -5.67
N ARG A 90 -16.12 8.84 -6.79
CA ARG A 90 -15.84 9.42 -8.12
C ARG A 90 -16.92 10.41 -8.55
N GLU A 91 -18.19 10.11 -8.27
CA GLU A 91 -19.31 11.01 -8.59
C GLU A 91 -19.18 12.34 -7.82
N GLU A 92 -18.65 12.30 -6.60
CA GLU A 92 -18.50 13.48 -5.75
C GLU A 92 -17.23 14.29 -6.06
N PHE A 93 -16.08 13.63 -6.22
CA PHE A 93 -14.78 14.30 -6.30
C PHE A 93 -14.14 14.27 -7.71
N GLY A 94 -14.72 13.51 -8.64
CA GLY A 94 -14.21 13.35 -10.01
C GLY A 94 -13.06 12.35 -10.14
N GLU A 95 -12.52 12.26 -11.35
CA GLU A 95 -11.45 11.30 -11.69
C GLU A 95 -10.08 11.63 -11.07
N VAL A 96 -9.90 12.85 -10.52
CA VAL A 96 -8.66 13.27 -9.83
C VAL A 96 -8.28 12.33 -8.68
N VAL A 97 -9.26 11.62 -8.11
CA VAL A 97 -9.05 10.59 -7.10
C VAL A 97 -8.14 9.48 -7.63
N ASP A 98 -8.42 9.01 -8.85
CA ASP A 98 -7.66 7.95 -9.52
C ASP A 98 -6.35 8.42 -10.14
N GLU A 99 -6.26 9.72 -10.46
CA GLU A 99 -5.07 10.31 -11.07
C GLU A 99 -3.89 10.41 -10.09
N GLY A 100 -4.16 10.47 -8.77
CA GLY A 100 -3.04 10.46 -7.83
C GLY A 100 -3.31 10.49 -6.34
N TRP A 101 -4.54 10.58 -5.82
CA TRP A 101 -4.76 10.74 -4.37
C TRP A 101 -4.19 9.58 -3.53
N TYR A 102 -4.18 8.37 -4.08
CA TYR A 102 -3.63 7.17 -3.44
C TYR A 102 -2.23 6.75 -3.94
N SER A 103 -1.51 7.62 -4.66
CA SER A 103 -0.17 7.34 -5.19
C SER A 103 0.79 8.50 -4.93
N ASN A 104 2.10 8.23 -4.87
CA ASN A 104 3.13 9.25 -4.68
C ASN A 104 3.41 10.15 -5.91
N LYS A 105 2.55 10.09 -6.94
CA LYS A 105 2.56 11.03 -8.06
C LYS A 105 2.21 12.45 -7.62
N ILE A 106 1.27 12.57 -6.68
CA ILE A 106 0.93 13.84 -6.06
C ILE A 106 1.66 13.90 -4.72
N PRO A 107 2.46 14.94 -4.43
CA PRO A 107 3.07 15.11 -3.12
C PRO A 107 2.00 15.21 -2.01
N LEU A 108 2.30 14.73 -0.79
CA LEU A 108 1.35 14.79 0.34
C LEU A 108 0.90 16.23 0.65
N SER A 109 1.78 17.20 0.44
CA SER A 109 1.52 18.61 0.71
C SER A 109 0.56 19.26 -0.28
N GLU A 110 0.35 18.64 -1.43
CA GLU A 110 -0.59 19.06 -2.48
C GLU A 110 -1.95 18.34 -2.39
N LEU A 111 -2.09 17.37 -1.49
CA LEU A 111 -3.36 16.67 -1.30
C LEU A 111 -4.45 17.62 -0.78
N PRO A 112 -5.65 17.64 -1.39
CA PRO A 112 -6.77 18.41 -0.89
C PRO A 112 -7.36 17.74 0.36
N LEU A 113 -6.74 17.96 1.53
CA LEU A 113 -6.98 17.18 2.76
C LEU A 113 -8.46 17.07 3.16
N ASP A 114 -9.25 18.14 3.02
CA ASP A 114 -10.67 18.09 3.38
C ASP A 114 -11.48 17.18 2.45
N GLN A 115 -11.16 17.16 1.15
CA GLN A 115 -11.80 16.29 0.18
C GLN A 115 -11.33 14.84 0.36
N VAL A 116 -10.03 14.63 0.56
CA VAL A 116 -9.45 13.31 0.83
C VAL A 116 -10.02 12.72 2.12
N ARG A 117 -10.19 13.54 3.18
CA ARG A 117 -10.82 13.12 4.43
C ARG A 117 -12.26 12.67 4.20
N LYS A 118 -13.04 13.45 3.46
CA LYS A 118 -14.44 13.12 3.13
C LYS A 118 -14.56 11.87 2.26
N ALA A 119 -13.70 11.71 1.25
CA ALA A 119 -13.64 10.49 0.45
C ALA A 119 -13.24 9.28 1.30
N SER A 120 -12.22 9.41 2.14
CA SER A 120 -11.72 8.37 3.03
C SER A 120 -12.80 7.88 3.99
N SER A 121 -13.60 8.78 4.57
CA SER A 121 -14.63 8.42 5.55
C SER A 121 -15.75 7.57 4.97
N GLN A 122 -15.99 7.62 3.65
CA GLN A 122 -16.99 6.76 3.00
C GLN A 122 -16.62 5.27 3.07
N PHE A 123 -15.36 4.95 3.41
CA PHE A 123 -14.86 3.58 3.54
C PHE A 123 -14.76 3.09 4.99
N ASP A 124 -15.19 3.85 5.99
CA ASP A 124 -15.01 3.49 7.41
C ASP A 124 -15.69 2.16 7.78
N ASP A 125 -16.93 1.96 7.32
CA ASP A 125 -17.67 0.71 7.54
C ASP A 125 -17.01 -0.46 6.82
N LEU A 126 -16.52 -0.24 5.59
CA LEU A 126 -15.81 -1.28 4.84
C LEU A 126 -14.56 -1.77 5.56
N VAL A 127 -13.77 -0.83 6.08
CA VAL A 127 -12.54 -1.13 6.82
C VAL A 127 -12.87 -1.86 8.11
N SER A 128 -13.80 -1.33 8.91
CA SER A 128 -14.10 -1.86 10.24
C SER A 128 -14.83 -3.21 10.19
N MET A 129 -15.79 -3.39 9.29
CA MET A 129 -16.61 -4.60 9.20
C MET A 129 -15.94 -5.73 8.42
N PHE A 130 -15.09 -5.41 7.44
CA PHE A 130 -14.54 -6.42 6.54
C PHE A 130 -13.01 -6.45 6.51
N ILE A 131 -12.36 -5.34 6.16
CA ILE A 131 -10.92 -5.38 5.85
C ILE A 131 -10.05 -5.64 7.08
N ALA A 132 -10.32 -4.96 8.19
CA ALA A 132 -9.60 -5.18 9.44
C ALA A 132 -9.84 -6.61 9.97
N PRO A 133 -11.08 -7.13 10.06
CA PRO A 133 -11.33 -8.54 10.37
C PRO A 133 -10.63 -9.53 9.44
N ALA A 134 -10.62 -9.29 8.12
CA ALA A 134 -9.93 -10.12 7.14
C ALA A 134 -8.43 -10.18 7.40
N SER A 135 -7.81 -9.01 7.63
CA SER A 135 -6.36 -8.91 7.87
C SER A 135 -5.92 -9.66 9.13
N SER A 136 -6.82 -9.80 10.11
CA SER A 136 -6.55 -10.54 11.34
C SER A 136 -6.73 -12.06 11.23
N ARG A 137 -7.23 -12.59 10.11
CA ARG A 137 -7.44 -14.04 9.94
C ARG A 137 -6.14 -14.76 9.65
N ARG A 138 -5.99 -15.98 10.16
CA ARG A 138 -4.82 -16.85 9.93
C ARG A 138 -4.76 -17.39 8.50
N GLY A 139 -5.87 -17.90 7.98
CA GLY A 139 -5.98 -18.48 6.64
C GLY A 139 -6.62 -17.53 5.64
N CYS A 140 -6.35 -17.73 4.36
CA CYS A 140 -7.12 -17.16 3.25
C CYS A 140 -7.21 -18.20 2.15
N ASP A 141 -8.42 -18.68 1.90
CA ASP A 141 -8.75 -19.67 0.88
C ASP A 141 -9.90 -19.11 0.05
N TRP A 142 -9.62 -18.84 -1.22
CA TRP A 142 -10.57 -18.25 -2.16
C TRP A 142 -11.56 -19.26 -2.74
N GLY A 143 -11.34 -20.56 -2.50
CA GLY A 143 -12.27 -21.62 -2.90
C GLY A 143 -12.33 -21.87 -4.41
N TYR A 144 -11.27 -21.55 -5.16
CA TYR A 144 -11.25 -21.75 -6.62
C TYR A 144 -11.11 -23.20 -7.07
N ASN A 145 -10.75 -24.12 -6.15
CA ASN A 145 -10.63 -25.57 -6.43
C ASN A 145 -9.87 -25.88 -7.72
N LEU A 146 -8.73 -25.21 -7.93
CA LEU A 146 -8.00 -25.23 -9.20
C LEU A 146 -7.69 -26.64 -9.71
N THR A 147 -7.44 -27.59 -8.80
CA THR A 147 -7.15 -29.00 -9.12
C THR A 147 -8.31 -29.73 -9.78
N GLU A 148 -9.53 -29.21 -9.72
CA GLU A 148 -10.74 -29.79 -10.31
C GLU A 148 -10.99 -29.28 -11.74
N LEU A 149 -10.48 -28.10 -12.10
CA LEU A 149 -10.69 -27.51 -13.43
C LEU A 149 -10.03 -28.33 -14.53
N ARG A 150 -10.76 -28.53 -15.64
CA ARG A 150 -10.29 -29.29 -16.81
C ARG A 150 -10.58 -28.54 -18.12
N GLY A 151 -9.85 -28.89 -19.18
CA GLY A 151 -10.10 -28.35 -20.51
C GLY A 151 -10.08 -26.82 -20.54
N THR A 152 -11.11 -26.20 -21.12
CA THR A 152 -11.19 -24.75 -21.30
C THR A 152 -11.45 -23.97 -20.00
N GLU A 153 -11.94 -24.63 -18.96
CA GLU A 153 -12.22 -24.01 -17.65
C GLU A 153 -10.96 -23.46 -16.98
N VAL A 154 -9.80 -24.07 -17.27
CA VAL A 154 -8.50 -23.68 -16.72
C VAL A 154 -8.14 -22.22 -17.04
N PHE A 155 -8.53 -21.72 -18.22
CA PHE A 155 -8.28 -20.34 -18.64
C PHE A 155 -9.53 -19.46 -18.63
N ALA A 156 -10.73 -20.05 -18.59
CA ALA A 156 -11.99 -19.31 -18.49
C ALA A 156 -12.37 -18.94 -17.04
N LEU A 157 -11.62 -19.42 -16.04
CA LEU A 157 -11.87 -19.10 -14.63
C LEU A 157 -11.86 -17.59 -14.39
N MET A 158 -13.01 -17.07 -13.98
CA MET A 158 -13.15 -15.67 -13.62
C MET A 158 -12.62 -15.42 -12.21
N LEU A 159 -11.86 -14.34 -12.04
CA LEU A 159 -11.24 -13.95 -10.77
C LEU A 159 -11.78 -12.60 -10.26
N PRO A 160 -13.10 -12.46 -10.03
CA PRO A 160 -13.67 -11.19 -9.61
C PRO A 160 -13.07 -10.70 -8.27
N GLY A 161 -12.83 -11.62 -7.32
CA GLY A 161 -12.20 -11.28 -6.03
C GLY A 161 -10.83 -10.62 -6.17
N VAL A 162 -10.04 -11.04 -7.15
CA VAL A 162 -8.69 -10.49 -7.44
C VAL A 162 -8.77 -9.11 -8.09
N GLN A 163 -9.78 -8.85 -8.92
CA GLN A 163 -9.96 -7.50 -9.47
C GLN A 163 -10.41 -6.52 -8.39
N GLN A 164 -11.26 -6.98 -7.46
CA GLN A 164 -11.75 -6.15 -6.37
C GLN A 164 -10.70 -5.90 -5.29
N SER A 165 -9.74 -6.81 -5.09
CA SER A 165 -8.64 -6.57 -4.14
C SER A 165 -7.82 -5.33 -4.49
N ARG A 166 -7.65 -5.03 -5.79
CA ARG A 166 -6.99 -3.79 -6.24
C ARG A 166 -7.71 -2.54 -5.72
N SER A 167 -9.05 -2.57 -5.70
CA SER A 167 -9.87 -1.48 -5.16
C SER A 167 -9.71 -1.35 -3.65
N ILE A 168 -9.55 -2.46 -2.92
CA ILE A 168 -9.23 -2.44 -1.48
C ILE A 168 -7.83 -1.85 -1.26
N SER A 169 -6.85 -2.25 -2.07
CA SER A 169 -5.47 -1.78 -1.95
C SER A 169 -5.34 -0.27 -2.17
N ARG A 170 -6.01 0.26 -3.20
CA ARG A 170 -6.10 1.71 -3.45
C ARG A 170 -6.78 2.46 -2.31
N MET A 171 -7.84 1.88 -1.76
CA MET A 171 -8.59 2.45 -0.64
C MET A 171 -7.69 2.55 0.59
N LEU A 172 -6.98 1.48 0.92
CA LEU A 172 -6.02 1.49 2.03
C LEU A 172 -4.89 2.50 1.79
N ALA A 173 -4.38 2.63 0.56
CA ALA A 173 -3.36 3.62 0.24
C ALA A 173 -3.85 5.06 0.39
N LEU A 174 -5.09 5.37 -0.04
CA LEU A 174 -5.74 6.67 0.20
C LEU A 174 -5.78 7.01 1.69
N ARG A 175 -6.24 6.05 2.52
CA ARG A 175 -6.35 6.21 3.97
C ARG A 175 -4.98 6.33 4.64
N THR A 176 -4.00 5.56 4.19
CA THR A 176 -2.61 5.66 4.67
C THR A 176 -2.06 7.06 4.41
N ARG A 177 -2.20 7.58 3.19
CA ARG A 177 -1.71 8.91 2.82
C ARG A 177 -2.38 10.02 3.61
N LEU A 178 -3.70 9.94 3.80
CA LEU A 178 -4.42 10.86 4.70
C LEU A 178 -3.88 10.80 6.14
N ALA A 179 -3.70 9.59 6.68
CA ALA A 179 -3.18 9.41 8.04
C ALA A 179 -1.76 9.96 8.19
N ILE A 180 -0.90 9.81 7.18
CA ILE A 180 0.45 10.41 7.18
C ILE A 180 0.35 11.95 7.16
N ALA A 181 -0.48 12.51 6.28
CA ALA A 181 -0.66 13.96 6.18
C ALA A 181 -1.21 14.58 7.47
N GLU A 182 -2.01 13.84 8.23
CA GLU A 182 -2.54 14.24 9.55
C GLU A 182 -1.65 13.82 10.72
N SER A 183 -0.42 13.34 10.47
CA SER A 183 0.52 12.85 11.48
C SER A 183 -0.01 11.70 12.37
N ARG A 184 -1.05 10.99 11.92
CA ARG A 184 -1.63 9.79 12.56
C ARG A 184 -0.84 8.54 12.16
N TYR A 185 0.44 8.48 12.52
CA TYR A 185 1.35 7.44 12.03
C TYR A 185 1.00 6.01 12.48
N ALA A 186 0.37 5.85 13.64
CA ALA A 186 -0.11 4.54 14.07
C ALA A 186 -1.17 3.99 13.10
N ASP A 187 -2.13 4.83 12.71
CA ASP A 187 -3.20 4.47 11.77
C ASP A 187 -2.65 4.19 10.38
N ALA A 188 -1.66 4.99 9.93
CA ALA A 188 -0.96 4.76 8.67
C ALA A 188 -0.28 3.37 8.64
N ILE A 189 0.43 3.01 9.71
CA ILE A 189 1.09 1.70 9.83
C ILE A 189 0.07 0.56 9.85
N ASP A 190 -1.08 0.74 10.51
CA ASP A 190 -2.15 -0.26 10.53
C ASP A 190 -2.78 -0.45 9.15
N HIS A 191 -3.02 0.62 8.39
CA HIS A 191 -3.49 0.54 7.01
C HIS A 191 -2.46 -0.14 6.09
N MET A 192 -1.18 0.17 6.22
CA MET A 192 -0.10 -0.53 5.50
C MET A 192 -0.06 -2.03 5.84
N ARG A 193 -0.19 -2.38 7.12
CA ARG A 193 -0.25 -3.78 7.58
C ARG A 193 -1.42 -4.53 6.95
N MET A 194 -2.60 -3.90 6.89
CA MET A 194 -3.78 -4.49 6.22
C MET A 194 -3.51 -4.71 4.73
N ASN A 195 -2.84 -3.77 4.06
CA ASN A 195 -2.57 -3.86 2.63
C ASN A 195 -1.49 -4.91 2.30
N TYR A 196 -0.41 -5.00 3.08
CA TYR A 196 0.55 -6.11 2.96
C TYR A 196 -0.09 -7.47 3.22
N ARG A 197 -1.04 -7.54 4.17
CA ARG A 197 -1.78 -8.77 4.42
C ARG A 197 -2.69 -9.15 3.25
N LEU A 198 -3.38 -8.17 2.65
CA LEU A 198 -4.16 -8.36 1.43
C LEU A 198 -3.28 -8.87 0.28
N ALA A 199 -2.16 -8.19 0.01
CA ALA A 199 -1.18 -8.56 -1.01
C ALA A 199 -0.73 -10.02 -0.88
N ARG A 200 -0.41 -10.46 0.35
CA ARG A 200 -0.07 -11.86 0.63
C ARG A 200 -1.25 -12.80 0.42
N ASN A 201 -2.44 -12.44 0.91
CA ASN A 201 -3.64 -13.27 0.81
C ASN A 201 -4.11 -13.48 -0.63
N VAL A 202 -3.94 -12.48 -1.50
CA VAL A 202 -4.21 -12.57 -2.95
C VAL A 202 -3.07 -13.32 -3.62
N GLY A 203 -1.83 -12.92 -3.37
CA GLY A 203 -0.65 -13.44 -4.07
C GLY A 203 -0.28 -14.89 -3.77
N GLN A 204 -0.80 -15.47 -2.68
CA GLN A 204 -0.56 -16.89 -2.35
C GLN A 204 -1.44 -17.87 -3.14
N GLU A 205 -2.48 -17.38 -3.82
CA GLU A 205 -3.29 -18.24 -4.68
C GLU A 205 -2.42 -18.76 -5.84
N PRO A 206 -2.41 -20.08 -6.14
CA PRO A 206 -1.51 -20.66 -7.12
C PRO A 206 -1.95 -20.41 -8.58
N ILE A 207 -2.17 -19.14 -8.93
CA ILE A 207 -2.42 -18.60 -10.27
C ILE A 207 -1.43 -17.45 -10.48
N LEU A 208 -0.71 -17.41 -11.60
CA LEU A 208 0.32 -16.40 -11.87
C LEU A 208 -0.24 -14.99 -11.80
N VAL A 209 -1.43 -14.78 -12.35
CA VAL A 209 -2.14 -13.49 -12.30
C VAL A 209 -2.35 -13.03 -10.86
N CYS A 210 -2.73 -13.91 -9.94
CA CYS A 210 -2.91 -13.57 -8.52
C CYS A 210 -1.59 -13.14 -7.87
N GLY A 211 -0.50 -13.86 -8.15
CA GLY A 211 0.84 -13.49 -7.71
C GLY A 211 1.26 -12.10 -8.20
N LEU A 212 1.02 -11.78 -9.47
CA LEU A 212 1.28 -10.45 -10.04
C LEU A 212 0.44 -9.35 -9.39
N VAL A 213 -0.84 -9.63 -9.10
CA VAL A 213 -1.69 -8.68 -8.37
C VAL A 213 -1.16 -8.45 -6.95
N GLY A 214 -0.80 -9.50 -6.22
CA GLY A 214 -0.22 -9.37 -4.88
C GLY A 214 1.08 -8.54 -4.88
N LEU A 215 1.94 -8.72 -5.88
CA LEU A 215 3.14 -7.89 -6.05
C LEU A 215 2.80 -6.42 -6.32
N ALA A 216 1.78 -6.15 -7.15
CA ALA A 216 1.32 -4.79 -7.42
C ALA A 216 0.73 -4.12 -6.16
N GLU A 217 -0.04 -4.84 -5.35
CA GLU A 217 -0.60 -4.34 -4.09
C GLU A 217 0.50 -4.07 -3.04
N ALA A 218 1.51 -4.94 -2.98
CA ALA A 218 2.69 -4.70 -2.15
C ALA A 218 3.47 -3.45 -2.60
N ARG A 219 3.58 -3.21 -3.91
CA ARG A 219 4.18 -1.99 -4.47
C ARG A 219 3.39 -0.75 -4.06
N VAL A 220 2.05 -0.76 -4.18
CA VAL A 220 1.18 0.34 -3.74
C VAL A 220 1.46 0.68 -2.27
N THR A 221 1.60 -0.33 -1.42
CA THR A 221 1.96 -0.11 -0.01
C THR A 221 3.37 0.46 0.14
N GLY A 222 4.33 -0.05 -0.64
CA GLY A 222 5.71 0.45 -0.67
C GLY A 222 5.81 1.94 -1.04
N GLU A 223 4.98 2.42 -1.97
CA GLU A 223 4.90 3.84 -2.31
C GLU A 223 4.49 4.69 -1.09
N THR A 224 3.50 4.24 -0.32
CA THR A 224 3.09 4.93 0.93
C THR A 224 4.09 4.78 2.09
N VAL A 225 4.93 3.74 2.08
CA VAL A 225 6.04 3.61 3.04
C VAL A 225 7.07 4.72 2.78
N LEU A 226 7.35 5.03 1.52
CA LEU A 226 8.24 6.15 1.17
C LEU A 226 7.65 7.47 1.68
N ASP A 227 6.35 7.71 1.46
CA ASP A 227 5.65 8.89 2.00
C ASP A 227 5.85 9.00 3.53
N LEU A 228 5.64 7.91 4.28
CA LEU A 228 5.78 7.89 5.74
C LEU A 228 7.23 8.16 6.18
N ILE A 229 8.23 7.57 5.54
CA ILE A 229 9.65 7.78 5.91
C ILE A 229 10.08 9.24 5.70
N THR A 230 9.47 9.94 4.73
CA THR A 230 9.75 11.36 4.50
C THR A 230 8.96 12.30 5.42
N ALA A 231 7.92 11.81 6.09
CA ALA A 231 7.07 12.64 6.91
C ALA A 231 7.83 13.17 8.15
N PRO A 232 7.57 14.42 8.58
CA PRO A 232 8.18 14.99 9.77
C PRO A 232 7.90 14.15 11.02
N ASP A 233 8.91 13.93 11.87
CA ASP A 233 8.77 13.14 13.10
C ASP A 233 8.24 11.70 12.88
N SER A 234 8.39 11.16 11.67
CA SER A 234 7.98 9.80 11.37
C SER A 234 8.74 8.77 12.21
N PRO A 235 8.09 7.65 12.58
CA PRO A 235 8.75 6.62 13.37
C PRO A 235 9.81 5.89 12.55
N ASN A 236 10.85 5.41 13.23
CA ASN A 236 11.83 4.53 12.61
C ASN A 236 11.20 3.17 12.26
N LEU A 237 11.15 2.86 10.96
CA LEU A 237 10.55 1.63 10.40
C LEU A 237 11.56 0.51 10.13
N TYR A 238 12.84 0.66 10.50
CA TYR A 238 13.89 -0.31 10.17
C TYR A 238 13.50 -1.75 10.53
N TRP A 239 13.04 -1.96 11.76
CA TRP A 239 12.62 -3.29 12.22
C TRP A 239 11.32 -3.76 11.58
N ALA A 240 10.36 -2.85 11.38
CA ALA A 240 9.08 -3.16 10.75
C ALA A 240 9.26 -3.66 9.31
N LEU A 241 10.20 -3.07 8.56
CA LEU A 241 10.56 -3.46 7.20
C LEU A 241 11.44 -4.71 7.17
N SER A 242 12.36 -4.84 8.15
CA SER A 242 13.25 -6.01 8.24
C SER A 242 12.52 -7.30 8.57
N GLU A 243 11.40 -7.22 9.29
CA GLU A 243 10.55 -8.37 9.65
C GLU A 243 9.62 -8.81 8.50
N LEU A 244 9.49 -8.04 7.41
CA LEU A 244 8.64 -8.43 6.29
C LEU A 244 9.07 -9.80 5.70
N PRO A 245 8.11 -10.69 5.37
CA PRO A 245 8.43 -11.99 4.76
C PRO A 245 9.23 -11.84 3.46
N ARG A 246 10.19 -12.76 3.24
CA ARG A 246 11.02 -12.80 2.02
C ARG A 246 10.94 -14.20 1.38
N PRO A 247 10.31 -14.34 0.20
CA PRO A 247 9.55 -13.30 -0.52
C PRO A 247 8.22 -12.99 0.20
N LEU A 248 7.68 -11.78 -0.03
CA LEU A 248 6.35 -11.43 0.48
C LEU A 248 5.24 -12.21 -0.26
N VAL A 249 5.42 -12.39 -1.57
CA VAL A 249 4.58 -13.19 -2.46
C VAL A 249 5.46 -14.25 -3.10
N ASP A 250 5.16 -15.53 -2.86
CA ASP A 250 5.91 -16.66 -3.45
C ASP A 250 5.26 -17.12 -4.76
N MET A 251 5.93 -16.85 -5.87
CA MET A 251 5.46 -17.22 -7.22
C MET A 251 5.62 -18.71 -7.53
N ARG A 252 6.38 -19.47 -6.73
CA ARG A 252 6.74 -20.85 -7.07
C ARG A 252 5.53 -21.76 -7.22
N ALA A 253 4.55 -21.64 -6.33
CA ALA A 253 3.34 -22.45 -6.37
C ALA A 253 2.50 -22.15 -7.62
N ALA A 254 2.35 -20.87 -7.96
CA ALA A 254 1.64 -20.43 -9.16
C ALA A 254 2.31 -20.91 -10.45
N ILE A 255 3.64 -20.78 -10.56
CA ILE A 255 4.40 -21.29 -11.72
C ILE A 255 4.19 -22.79 -11.89
N ARG A 256 4.33 -23.57 -10.80
CA ARG A 256 4.16 -25.03 -10.86
C ARG A 256 2.73 -25.43 -11.25
N MET A 257 1.73 -24.74 -10.71
CA MET A 257 0.33 -24.99 -11.05
C MET A 257 0.11 -24.76 -12.55
N GLU A 258 0.55 -23.63 -13.10
CA GLU A 258 0.31 -23.33 -14.51
C GLU A 258 1.15 -24.17 -15.47
N MET A 259 2.34 -24.63 -15.07
CA MET A 259 3.09 -25.63 -15.84
C MET A 259 2.33 -26.95 -16.01
N SER A 260 1.41 -27.28 -15.09
CA SER A 260 0.54 -28.45 -15.20
C SER A 260 -0.70 -28.21 -16.08
N ASN A 261 -0.91 -27.00 -16.61
CA ASN A 261 -2.10 -26.69 -17.40
C ASN A 261 -2.18 -27.55 -18.67
N ALA A 262 -1.05 -27.84 -19.33
CA ALA A 262 -1.05 -28.66 -20.54
C ALA A 262 -1.71 -30.04 -20.34
N THR A 263 -1.35 -30.75 -19.26
CA THR A 263 -1.94 -32.07 -18.93
C THR A 263 -3.39 -31.98 -18.44
N ARG A 264 -3.80 -30.83 -17.89
CA ARG A 264 -5.18 -30.58 -17.44
C ARG A 264 -6.11 -30.16 -18.57
N ILE A 265 -5.57 -29.46 -19.58
CA ILE A 265 -6.30 -29.00 -20.76
C ILE A 265 -6.42 -30.16 -21.77
N PHE A 266 -5.33 -30.89 -21.99
CA PHE A 266 -5.22 -31.97 -22.96
C PHE A 266 -4.84 -33.28 -22.27
N PRO A 267 -5.74 -33.92 -21.50
CA PRO A 267 -5.41 -35.12 -20.71
C PRO A 267 -5.05 -36.37 -21.54
N ALA A 268 -5.22 -36.31 -22.87
CA ALA A 268 -4.86 -37.38 -23.80
C ALA A 268 -3.44 -37.22 -24.40
N LEU A 269 -2.73 -36.14 -24.08
CA LEU A 269 -1.31 -35.92 -24.38
C LEU A 269 -0.45 -36.32 -23.17
#